data_AF-A0A517ZXC3-F1
#
_entry.id   AF-A0A517ZXC3-F1
#
_cell.length_a   1.000
_cell.length_b   1.000
_cell.length_c   1.000
_cell.angle_alpha   90.00
_cell.angle_beta   90.00
_cell.angle_gamma   90.00
#
_symmetry.space_group_name_H-M   'P 1'
#
loop_
_entity.id
_entity.type
_entity.pdbx_description
1 polymer ?
#
loop_
_entity_poly.entity_id
_entity_poly.type
_entity_poly.pdbx_seq_one_letter_code
_entity_poly.pdbx_strand_id
1 'polypeptide(L)'
;MISRILAVVLPLFLIAGCNTPKPLQTSDLPAEFRNAGLPGVEKMQQRILEQTPPGTPIEKAEKVMSDNGFKIEKKSDETGAYLDCDLGPGGEYFGTKRWRVKIRHTNGIVDDVAVSAGANRP
;
A
#
# COMPACT_ATOMS: atom_id res chain seq x y z
N MET A 1 -15.71 -7.71 61.06
CA MET A 1 -14.42 -7.40 60.42
C MET A 1 -14.07 -8.51 59.45
N ILE A 2 -14.32 -8.33 58.16
CA ILE A 2 -13.69 -9.14 57.09
C ILE A 2 -13.32 -8.15 55.98
N SER A 3 -12.03 -7.85 55.95
CA SER A 3 -11.34 -7.14 54.88
C SER A 3 -11.50 -7.91 53.57
N ARG A 4 -12.01 -7.28 52.52
CA ARG A 4 -11.92 -7.83 51.16
C ARG A 4 -11.01 -6.95 50.33
N ILE A 5 -9.91 -7.59 49.99
CA ILE A 5 -8.75 -7.11 49.27
C ILE A 5 -9.16 -6.63 47.89
N LEU A 6 -8.67 -5.44 47.60
CA LEU A 6 -8.57 -4.78 46.31
C LEU A 6 -7.86 -5.70 45.30
N ALA A 7 -8.53 -6.07 44.21
CA ALA A 7 -7.87 -6.62 43.02
C ALA A 7 -8.32 -5.80 41.82
N VAL A 8 -7.59 -4.72 41.58
CA VAL A 8 -7.64 -3.92 40.36
C VAL A 8 -7.16 -4.83 39.23
N VAL A 9 -8.12 -5.38 38.47
CA VAL A 9 -7.82 -6.04 37.20
C VAL A 9 -7.59 -4.94 36.18
N LEU A 10 -6.36 -4.44 36.15
CA LEU A 10 -5.87 -3.60 35.06
C LEU A 10 -5.55 -4.56 33.91
N PRO A 11 -6.29 -4.57 32.78
CA PRO A 11 -5.77 -5.20 31.58
C PRO A 11 -4.57 -4.37 31.15
N LEU A 12 -3.37 -4.92 31.31
CA LEU A 12 -2.19 -4.49 30.56
C LEU A 12 -2.53 -4.70 29.08
N PHE A 13 -3.06 -3.66 28.45
CA PHE A 13 -2.92 -3.50 27.01
C PHE A 13 -1.42 -3.36 26.76
N LEU A 14 -0.79 -4.50 26.46
CA LEU A 14 0.48 -4.58 25.77
C LEU A 14 0.35 -3.72 24.52
N ILE A 15 0.85 -2.50 24.60
CA ILE A 15 1.17 -1.67 23.45
C ILE A 15 2.37 -2.37 22.82
N ALA A 16 2.11 -3.44 22.07
CA ALA A 16 3.04 -3.93 21.08
C ALA A 16 3.33 -2.71 20.22
N GLY A 17 4.56 -2.18 20.30
CA GLY A 17 4.97 -1.02 19.55
C GLY A 17 4.55 -1.24 18.11
N CYS A 18 3.61 -0.42 17.64
CA CYS A 18 3.34 -0.30 16.22
C CYS A 18 4.67 0.15 15.60
N ASN A 19 5.47 -0.80 15.12
CA ASN A 19 6.44 -0.55 14.08
C ASN A 19 5.61 -0.22 12.85
N THR A 20 5.03 0.98 12.82
CA THR A 20 4.33 1.46 11.64
C THR A 20 5.39 1.50 10.55
N PRO A 21 5.25 0.67 9.50
CA PRO A 21 6.21 0.64 8.41
C PRO A 21 6.37 2.07 7.91
N LYS A 22 7.62 2.52 7.72
CA LYS A 22 7.86 3.88 7.22
C LYS A 22 7.06 4.04 5.93
N PRO A 23 6.22 5.08 5.83
CA PRO A 23 5.41 5.27 4.64
C PRO A 23 6.34 5.36 3.42
N LEU A 24 6.07 4.54 2.41
CA LEU A 24 6.58 4.62 1.06
C LEU A 24 6.48 6.06 0.60
N GLN A 25 7.63 6.62 0.27
CA GLN A 25 7.69 7.93 -0.32
C GLN A 25 7.77 7.78 -1.82
N THR A 26 7.27 8.76 -2.55
CA THR A 26 7.40 8.82 -4.01
C THR A 26 8.85 8.85 -4.48
N SER A 27 9.80 9.21 -3.61
CA SER A 27 11.25 9.06 -3.83
C SER A 27 11.71 7.62 -3.97
N ASP A 28 10.97 6.66 -3.39
CA ASP A 28 11.28 5.22 -3.40
C ASP A 28 10.87 4.54 -4.72
N LEU A 29 10.30 5.31 -5.65
CA LEU A 29 9.93 4.86 -6.99
C LEU A 29 11.01 5.27 -8.02
N PRO A 30 11.13 4.54 -9.15
CA PRO A 30 12.11 4.83 -10.19
C PRO A 30 11.96 6.26 -10.71
N ALA A 31 13.08 6.91 -11.04
CA ALA A 31 13.15 8.34 -11.34
C ALA A 31 12.17 8.77 -12.45
N GLU A 32 11.93 7.90 -13.44
CA GLU A 32 11.01 8.13 -14.56
C GLU A 32 9.52 8.14 -14.17
N PHE A 33 9.18 7.73 -12.94
CA PHE A 33 7.83 7.69 -12.39
C PHE A 33 7.63 8.66 -11.20
N ARG A 34 8.64 9.47 -10.83
CA ARG A 34 8.57 10.43 -9.70
C ARG A 34 7.71 11.67 -9.99
N ASN A 35 6.51 11.49 -10.52
CA ASN A 35 5.50 12.55 -10.69
C ASN A 35 4.56 12.62 -9.47
N ALA A 36 5.13 12.73 -8.27
CA ALA A 36 4.36 13.00 -7.06
C ALA A 36 3.64 14.35 -7.18
N GLY A 37 2.37 14.43 -6.76
CA GLY A 37 1.61 15.69 -6.75
C GLY A 37 0.89 16.05 -8.05
N LEU A 38 0.84 15.15 -9.04
CA LEU A 38 -0.13 15.30 -10.13
C LEU A 38 -1.53 14.95 -9.61
N PRO A 39 -2.59 15.75 -9.90
CA PRO A 39 -3.95 15.49 -9.41
C PRO A 39 -4.50 14.09 -9.75
N GLY A 40 -3.99 13.46 -10.81
CA GLY A 40 -4.36 12.08 -11.16
C GLY A 40 -3.72 11.02 -10.24
N VAL A 41 -2.52 11.27 -9.73
CA VAL A 41 -1.79 10.33 -8.86
C VAL A 41 -2.42 10.25 -7.48
N GLU A 42 -2.79 11.38 -6.90
CA GLU A 42 -3.48 11.42 -5.61
C GLU A 42 -4.85 10.73 -5.68
N LYS A 43 -5.63 10.98 -6.74
CA LYS A 43 -6.92 10.31 -6.95
C LYS A 43 -6.77 8.80 -7.12
N MET A 44 -5.75 8.35 -7.86
CA MET A 44 -5.47 6.93 -8.00
C MET A 44 -5.03 6.33 -6.66
N GLN A 45 -4.15 7.01 -5.92
CA GLN A 45 -3.70 6.55 -4.60
C GLN A 45 -4.86 6.42 -3.62
N GLN A 46 -5.76 7.41 -3.55
CA GLN A 46 -6.97 7.34 -2.73
C GLN A 46 -7.84 6.14 -3.12
N ARG A 47 -8.12 5.95 -4.41
CA ARG A 47 -8.94 4.84 -4.90
C ARG A 47 -8.33 3.47 -4.60
N ILE A 48 -7.01 3.32 -4.69
CA ILE A 48 -6.33 2.08 -4.30
C ILE A 48 -6.40 1.89 -2.79
N LEU A 49 -6.11 2.92 -1.99
CA LEU A 49 -6.20 2.85 -0.52
C LEU A 49 -7.60 2.53 0.00
N GLU A 50 -8.66 2.98 -0.68
CA GLU A 50 -10.05 2.63 -0.34
C GLU A 50 -10.33 1.13 -0.53
N GLN A 51 -9.68 0.47 -1.49
CA GLN A 51 -9.88 -0.95 -1.78
C GLN A 51 -8.86 -1.86 -1.09
N THR A 52 -7.64 -1.36 -0.88
CA THR A 52 -6.50 -2.06 -0.27
C THR A 52 -5.86 -1.20 0.85
N PRO A 53 -6.60 -0.88 1.92
CA PRO A 53 -6.02 -0.15 3.05
C PRO A 53 -4.94 -0.97 3.76
N PRO A 54 -3.99 -0.34 4.47
CA PRO A 54 -3.07 -1.03 5.37
C PRO A 54 -3.81 -2.00 6.31
N GLY A 55 -3.24 -3.19 6.53
CA GLY A 55 -3.91 -4.29 7.22
C GLY A 55 -4.67 -5.26 6.31
N THR A 56 -4.81 -4.95 5.01
CA THR A 56 -5.42 -5.86 4.04
C THR A 56 -4.53 -7.08 3.78
N PRO A 57 -5.06 -8.31 3.70
CA PRO A 57 -4.28 -9.47 3.25
C PRO A 57 -3.75 -9.27 1.83
N ILE A 58 -2.49 -9.63 1.58
CA ILE A 58 -1.82 -9.38 0.30
C ILE A 58 -2.50 -10.10 -0.86
N GLU A 59 -3.07 -11.28 -0.61
CA GLU A 59 -3.83 -12.04 -1.61
C GLU A 59 -5.10 -11.29 -2.07
N LYS A 60 -5.76 -10.58 -1.14
CA LYS A 60 -6.90 -9.72 -1.46
C LYS A 60 -6.44 -8.51 -2.26
N ALA A 61 -5.31 -7.90 -1.89
CA ALA A 61 -4.74 -6.79 -2.63
C ALA A 61 -4.35 -7.20 -4.06
N GLU A 62 -3.71 -8.37 -4.23
CA GLU A 62 -3.39 -8.95 -5.53
C GLU A 62 -4.65 -9.14 -6.38
N LYS A 63 -5.72 -9.71 -5.80
CA LYS A 63 -7.00 -9.85 -6.50
C LYS A 63 -7.58 -8.50 -6.94
N VAL A 64 -7.63 -7.52 -6.04
CA VAL A 64 -8.13 -6.17 -6.35
C VAL A 64 -7.34 -5.52 -7.49
N MET A 65 -6.02 -5.63 -7.45
CA MET A 65 -5.17 -5.06 -8.51
C MET A 65 -5.41 -5.76 -9.85
N SER A 66 -5.55 -7.08 -9.84
CA SER A 66 -5.83 -7.85 -11.05
C SER A 66 -7.21 -7.55 -11.63
N ASP A 67 -8.24 -7.45 -10.78
CA ASP A 67 -9.61 -7.07 -11.16
C ASP A 67 -9.65 -5.66 -11.77
N ASN A 68 -8.78 -4.76 -11.30
CA ASN A 68 -8.59 -3.40 -11.85
C ASN A 68 -7.69 -3.36 -13.11
N GLY A 69 -7.29 -4.52 -13.65
CA GLY A 69 -6.54 -4.65 -14.89
C GLY A 69 -5.02 -4.44 -14.77
N PHE A 70 -4.48 -4.33 -13.56
CA PHE A 70 -3.03 -4.24 -13.36
C PHE A 70 -2.36 -5.57 -13.65
N LYS A 71 -1.21 -5.51 -14.32
CA LYS A 71 -0.25 -6.61 -14.38
C LYS A 71 0.57 -6.59 -13.11
N ILE A 72 0.63 -7.70 -12.40
CA ILE A 72 1.24 -7.78 -11.07
C ILE A 72 2.52 -8.60 -11.15
N GLU A 73 3.60 -8.06 -10.60
CA GLU A 73 4.86 -8.76 -10.38
C GLU A 73 5.17 -8.77 -8.88
N LYS A 74 5.48 -9.95 -8.33
CA LYS A 74 5.92 -10.08 -6.93
C LYS A 74 7.43 -9.86 -6.87
N LYS A 75 7.86 -8.87 -6.09
CA LYS A 75 9.26 -8.46 -5.98
C LYS A 75 9.66 -8.29 -4.51
N SER A 76 10.95 -8.21 -4.28
CA SER A 76 11.53 -7.88 -2.97
C SER A 76 12.75 -7.00 -3.16
N ASP A 77 12.92 -6.03 -2.27
CA ASP A 77 14.11 -5.19 -2.19
C ASP A 77 14.60 -5.15 -0.74
N GLU A 78 15.61 -4.33 -0.46
CA GLU A 78 16.16 -4.12 0.89
C GLU A 78 15.12 -3.60 1.91
N THR A 79 13.98 -3.10 1.44
CA THR A 79 12.87 -2.58 2.28
C THR A 79 11.76 -3.61 2.51
N GLY A 80 11.83 -4.79 1.87
CA GLY A 80 10.89 -5.89 2.07
C GLY A 80 10.25 -6.41 0.79
N ALA A 81 9.23 -7.28 0.96
CA ALA A 81 8.44 -7.83 -0.13
C ALA A 81 7.33 -6.86 -0.56
N TYR A 82 7.04 -6.82 -1.86
CA TYR A 82 6.03 -5.94 -2.42
C TYR A 82 5.44 -6.47 -3.73
N LEU A 83 4.23 -6.00 -4.06
CA LEU A 83 3.64 -6.11 -5.38
C LEU A 83 4.03 -4.89 -6.22
N ASP A 84 4.62 -5.11 -7.38
CA ASP A 84 4.82 -4.10 -8.42
C ASP A 84 3.71 -4.26 -9.47
N CYS A 85 2.76 -3.34 -9.45
CA CYS A 85 1.55 -3.40 -10.27
C CYS A 85 1.64 -2.36 -11.38
N ASP A 86 1.66 -2.82 -12.62
CA ASP A 86 1.76 -2.00 -13.82
C ASP A 86 0.43 -2.01 -14.58
N LEU A 87 -0.14 -0.84 -14.80
CA LEU A 87 -1.27 -0.66 -15.70
C LEU A 87 -0.76 0.11 -16.92
N GLY A 88 -0.71 -0.60 -18.05
CA GLY A 88 -0.28 -0.07 -19.35
C GLY A 88 -1.21 1.02 -19.90
N PRO A 89 -1.13 1.34 -21.21
CA PRO A 89 -2.00 2.33 -21.84
C PRO A 89 -3.45 1.83 -21.86
N GLY A 90 -4.18 2.05 -20.78
CA GLY A 90 -5.50 1.44 -20.65
C GLY A 90 -6.18 1.60 -19.30
N GLY A 91 -5.85 2.64 -18.53
CA GLY A 91 -6.68 3.02 -17.39
C GLY A 91 -7.87 3.85 -17.86
N GLU A 92 -9.07 3.46 -17.45
CA GLU A 92 -10.38 4.13 -17.70
C GLU A 92 -10.36 5.64 -17.35
N TYR A 93 -9.39 6.09 -16.54
CA TYR A 93 -9.35 7.45 -16.02
C TYR A 93 -8.48 8.43 -16.81
N PHE A 94 -7.41 8.02 -17.49
CA PHE A 94 -6.55 8.96 -18.25
C PHE A 94 -5.73 8.20 -19.29
N GLY A 95 -6.27 8.02 -20.49
CA GLY A 95 -5.67 7.28 -21.63
C GLY A 95 -4.36 7.83 -22.20
N THR A 96 -3.58 8.59 -21.43
CA THR A 96 -2.29 9.19 -21.83
C THR A 96 -1.12 8.78 -20.93
N LYS A 97 -1.35 8.02 -19.85
CA LYS A 97 -0.34 7.70 -18.84
C LYS A 97 -0.29 6.20 -18.54
N ARG A 98 0.92 5.73 -18.18
CA ARG A 98 1.16 4.39 -17.64
C ARG A 98 1.21 4.48 -16.12
N TRP A 99 0.43 3.67 -15.42
CA TRP A 99 0.36 3.71 -13.95
C TRP A 99 1.20 2.62 -13.33
N ARG A 100 1.89 2.95 -12.24
CA ARG A 100 2.65 2.00 -11.45
C ARG A 100 2.32 2.16 -9.98
N VAL A 101 1.88 1.08 -9.35
CA VAL A 101 1.47 0.99 -7.96
C VAL A 101 2.37 0.00 -7.24
N LYS A 102 3.01 0.41 -6.16
CA LYS A 102 3.83 -0.42 -5.29
C LYS A 102 3.06 -0.68 -4.00
N ILE A 103 2.79 -1.94 -3.68
CA ILE A 103 2.12 -2.35 -2.44
C ILE A 103 3.11 -3.14 -1.60
N ARG A 104 3.64 -2.54 -0.53
CA ARG A 104 4.55 -3.22 0.41
C ARG A 104 3.73 -4.06 1.38
N HIS A 105 4.27 -5.21 1.76
CA HIS A 105 3.63 -6.08 2.75
C HIS A 105 4.63 -6.79 3.64
N THR A 106 4.21 -7.05 4.88
CA THR A 106 4.96 -7.82 5.88
C THR A 106 4.08 -8.96 6.34
N ASN A 107 4.62 -10.19 6.35
CA ASN A 107 3.89 -11.41 6.75
C ASN A 107 2.55 -11.60 6.02
N GLY A 108 2.50 -11.22 4.74
CA GLY A 108 1.30 -11.31 3.92
C GLY A 108 0.23 -10.27 4.21
N ILE A 109 0.54 -9.21 4.96
CA ILE A 109 -0.36 -8.10 5.28
C ILE A 109 0.18 -6.81 4.67
N VAL A 110 -0.69 -6.05 3.98
CA VAL A 110 -0.34 -4.76 3.38
C VAL A 110 0.09 -3.77 4.46
N ASP A 111 1.30 -3.24 4.27
CA ASP A 111 1.90 -2.22 5.11
C ASP A 111 1.59 -0.83 4.57
N ASP A 112 1.80 -0.65 3.26
CA ASP A 112 1.66 0.63 2.62
C ASP A 112 1.52 0.54 1.09
N VAL A 113 1.03 1.63 0.48
CA VAL A 113 0.78 1.75 -0.95
C VAL A 113 1.36 3.07 -1.47
N ALA A 114 2.19 2.97 -2.51
CA ALA A 114 2.63 4.13 -3.30
C ALA A 114 2.14 4.02 -4.74
N VAL A 115 1.74 5.17 -5.30
CA VAL A 115 1.25 5.26 -6.67
C VAL A 115 2.09 6.27 -7.44
N SER A 116 2.31 5.97 -8.71
CA SER A 116 2.97 6.85 -9.66
C SER A 116 2.38 6.74 -11.06
N ALA A 117 2.65 7.75 -11.87
CA ALA A 117 2.31 7.78 -13.28
C ALA A 117 3.54 8.18 -14.11
N GLY A 118 3.77 7.46 -15.20
CA GLY A 118 4.79 7.75 -16.19
C GLY A 118 4.18 8.23 -17.51
N ALA A 119 5.00 8.84 -18.36
CA ALA A 119 4.62 9.07 -19.75
C ALA A 119 4.38 7.71 -20.43
N ASN A 120 3.29 7.59 -21.19
CA ASN A 120 3.11 6.48 -22.10
C ASN A 120 4.10 6.65 -23.25
N ARG A 121 5.30 6.06 -23.14
CA ARG A 121 6.22 6.01 -24.27
C ARG A 121 5.76 4.87 -25.20
N PRO A 122 5.59 5.13 -26.50
CA PRO A 122 5.22 4.11 -27.49
C PRO A 122 6.27 2.99 -27.59
#